data_AF-A0A376U7L2-F1
#
_entry.id   AF-A0A376U7L2-F1
#
_cell.length_a   1.000
_cell.length_b   1.000
_cell.length_c   1.000
_cell.angle_alpha   90.00
_cell.angle_beta   90.00
_cell.angle_gamma   90.00
#
_symmetry.space_group_name_H-M   'P 1'
#
loop_
_entity.id
_entity.type
_entity.pdbx_description
1 polymer ?
#
loop_
_entity_poly.entity_id
_entity_poly.type
_entity_poly.pdbx_seq_one_letter_code
_entity_poly.pdbx_strand_id
1 'polypeptide(L)' 'MTNLKAVIPVAGLGMHMLPATKAIPKEMLPIVDKPMIQYIVDEIVAAGIKESSW' A
#
# COMPACT_ATOMS: atom_id res chain seq x y z
N MET A 1 -0.34 26.77 4.80
CA MET A 1 -0.72 25.63 3.94
C MET A 1 -0.43 24.36 4.72
N THR A 2 -1.46 23.64 5.16
CA THR A 2 -1.28 22.38 5.88
C THR A 2 -0.92 21.30 4.88
N ASN A 3 0.36 20.93 4.78
CA ASN A 3 0.79 19.74 4.05
C ASN A 3 0.26 18.51 4.80
N LEU A 4 -0.89 18.01 4.38
CA LEU A 4 -1.36 16.68 4.76
C LEU A 4 -0.43 15.67 4.09
N LYS A 5 0.20 14.82 4.91
CA LYS A 5 1.01 13.69 4.45
C LYS A 5 0.26 12.40 4.75
N ALA A 6 0.20 11.50 3.77
CA ALA A 6 -0.28 10.13 3.99
C ALA A 6 0.89 9.23 4.42
N VAL A 7 0.66 8.41 5.44
CA VAL A 7 1.65 7.42 5.92
C VAL A 7 1.02 6.04 5.80
N ILE A 8 1.66 5.14 5.06
CA ILE A 8 1.18 3.77 4.84
C ILE A 8 2.15 2.81 5.56
N PRO A 9 1.75 2.16 6.66
CA PRO A 9 2.63 1.24 7.37
C PRO A 9 2.74 -0.10 6.61
N VAL A 10 3.85 -0.31 5.90
CA VAL A 10 4.10 -1.52 5.07
C VAL A 10 5.02 -2.56 5.74
N ALA A 11 5.11 -2.58 7.07
CA ALA A 11 6.05 -3.44 7.82
C ALA A 11 5.49 -4.83 8.22
N GLY A 12 4.31 -5.22 7.72
CA GLY A 12 3.63 -6.43 8.18
C GLY A 12 4.00 -7.69 7.39
N LEU A 13 4.61 -8.68 8.04
CA LEU A 13 5.05 -9.96 7.44
C LEU A 13 3.93 -10.88 6.88
N GLY A 14 2.67 -10.46 6.91
CA GLY A 14 1.58 -11.14 6.20
C GLY A 14 1.40 -12.63 6.55
N MET A 15 1.61 -13.04 7.80
CA MET A 15 1.65 -14.45 8.20
C MET A 15 0.37 -15.27 7.86
N HIS A 16 -0.78 -14.61 7.73
CA HIS A 16 -2.05 -15.24 7.32
C HIS A 16 -2.14 -15.57 5.82
N MET A 17 -1.23 -15.03 5.01
CA MET A 17 -1.22 -15.20 3.55
C MET A 17 -0.01 -16.03 3.09
N LEU A 18 0.57 -16.83 3.98
CA LEU A 18 1.56 -17.83 3.63
C LEU A 18 0.89 -18.94 2.77
N PRO A 19 1.55 -19.45 1.72
CA PRO A 19 2.96 -19.22 1.35
C PRO A 19 3.21 -17.96 0.48
N ALA A 20 2.18 -17.27 0.01
CA ALA A 20 2.31 -16.17 -0.95
C ALA A 20 3.12 -14.99 -0.40
N THR A 21 3.01 -14.71 0.90
CA THR A 21 3.72 -13.61 1.57
C THR A 21 5.13 -13.95 2.07
N LYS A 22 5.62 -15.17 1.81
CA LYS A 22 6.96 -15.60 2.27
C LYS A 22 8.10 -14.92 1.52
N ALA A 23 7.90 -14.64 0.23
CA ALA A 23 8.91 -14.06 -0.66
C ALA A 23 8.53 -12.66 -1.17
N ILE A 24 7.24 -12.31 -1.10
CA ILE A 24 6.70 -11.06 -1.62
C ILE A 24 5.93 -10.37 -0.47
N PRO A 25 6.17 -9.08 -0.19
CA PRO A 25 5.36 -8.32 0.76
C PRO A 25 3.88 -8.39 0.41
N LYS A 26 3.00 -8.46 1.41
CA LYS A 26 1.54 -8.61 1.20
C LYS A 26 0.95 -7.45 0.39
N GLU A 27 1.51 -6.26 0.52
CA GLU A 27 1.09 -5.02 -0.14
C GLU A 27 1.40 -5.05 -1.64
N MET A 28 2.36 -5.88 -2.05
CA MET A 28 2.76 -6.09 -3.44
C MET A 28 2.04 -7.29 -4.08
N LEU A 29 1.15 -7.97 -3.35
CA LEU A 29 0.34 -9.02 -3.94
C LEU A 29 -0.61 -8.42 -5.00
N PRO A 30 -0.64 -9.00 -6.21
CA PRO A 30 -1.53 -8.51 -7.26
C PRO A 30 -2.98 -8.85 -6.91
N ILE A 31 -3.85 -7.85 -6.98
CA ILE A 31 -5.29 -8.01 -7.07
C ILE A 31 -5.63 -7.88 -8.55
N VAL A 32 -5.99 -9.01 -9.17
CA VAL A 32 -6.21 -9.13 -10.62
C VAL A 32 -4.93 -8.78 -11.39
N ASP A 33 -4.75 -7.52 -11.78
CA ASP A 33 -3.64 -7.04 -12.61
C ASP A 33 -2.81 -5.94 -11.94
N LYS A 34 -3.22 -5.44 -10.77
CA LYS A 34 -2.54 -4.33 -10.07
C LYS A 34 -2.12 -4.74 -8.66
N PRO A 35 -0.95 -4.30 -8.17
CA PRO A 35 -0.55 -4.57 -6.79
C PRO A 35 -1.52 -3.85 -5.83
N MET A 36 -1.83 -4.50 -4.71
CA MET A 36 -2.78 -3.98 -3.70
C MET A 36 -2.46 -2.54 -3.28
N ILE A 37 -1.17 -2.20 -3.12
CA ILE A 37 -0.73 -0.85 -2.78
C ILE A 37 -1.20 0.22 -3.77
N GLN A 38 -1.33 -0.10 -5.06
CA GLN A 38 -1.76 0.87 -6.08
C GLN A 38 -3.17 1.40 -5.80
N TYR A 39 -4.06 0.56 -5.29
CA TYR A 39 -5.42 0.99 -4.94
C TYR A 39 -5.40 2.01 -3.80
N ILE A 40 -4.53 1.80 -2.80
CA ILE A 40 -4.36 2.73 -1.68
C ILE A 40 -3.78 4.06 -2.16
N VAL A 41 -2.85 4.04 -3.11
CA VAL A 41 -2.30 5.25 -3.73
C VAL A 41 -3.35 6.01 -4.51
N ASP A 42 -4.16 5.32 -5.31
CA ASP A 42 -5.22 5.92 -6.09
C ASP A 42 -6.24 6.63 -5.17
N GLU A 43 -6.54 6.06 -3.99
CA GLU A 43 -7.38 6.68 -2.97
C GLU A 43 -6.75 7.93 -2.33
N ILE A 44 -5.45 7.88 -2.00
CA ILE A 44 -4.70 9.02 -1.43
C ILE A 44 -4.66 10.19 -2.42
N VAL A 45 -4.44 9.88 -3.71
CA VAL A 45 -4.47 10.87 -4.79
C VAL A 45 -5.88 11.44 -4.96
N ALA A 46 -6.92 10.61 -4.92
CA ALA A 46 -8.31 11.06 -4.97
C ALA A 46 -8.70 11.95 -3.76
N ALA A 47 -8.10 11.71 -2.60
CA ALA A 47 -8.26 12.54 -1.41
C ALA A 47 -7.49 13.88 -1.47
N GLY A 48 -6.74 14.14 -2.55
CA GLY A 48 -5.98 15.38 -2.75
C GLY A 48 -4.67 15.46 -1.97
N ILE A 49 -4.18 14.34 -1.43
CA ILE A 49 -2.91 14.27 -0.69
C ILE A 49 -1.78 14.06 -1.69
N LYS A 50 -0.86 15.03 -1.77
CA LYS A 50 0.24 15.03 -2.74
C LYS A 50 1.56 14.47 -2.20
N GLU A 51 1.65 14.25 -0.90
CA GLU A 51 2.87 13.79 -0.23
C GLU A 51 2.56 12.51 0.55
N SER A 52 3.12 11.39 0.11
CA SER A 52 3.01 10.10 0.79
C SER A 52 4.40 9.61 1.22
N SER A 53 4.50 9.22 2.49
CA SER A 53 5.66 8.50 3.03
C SER A 53 5.28 7.04 3.18
N TRP A 54 6.07 6.18 2.53
CA TRP A 54 5.95 4.72 2.53
C TRP A 54 6.85 4.13 3.62
#